data_AF-A0A151EYT7-F1
#
_entry.id   AF-A0A151EYT7-F1
#
_cell.length_a   1.000
_cell.length_b   1.000
_cell.length_c   1.000
_cell.angle_alpha   90.00
_cell.angle_beta   90.00
_cell.angle_gamma   90.00
#
_symmetry.space_group_name_H-M   'P 1'
#
loop_
_entity.id
_entity.type
_entity.pdbx_description
1 polymer ?
#
loop_
_entity_poly.entity_id
_entity_poly.type
_entity_poly.pdbx_seq_one_letter_code
_entity_poly.pdbx_strand_id
1 'polypeptide(L)'
;MPKTIGEVKIDFENIYKWFHGTIYPGQDCGKTICGKSACCYPHYSYSGPSYIYYLPGELEFLRARLNNKFPAREIEPGSGRFHCFGNAGCIREYRPIDCRSYPFWPIVKDGRLLALLDVREPRCPIKKVPDSFFETIKENWIRLLEIPMVANWLEYDAPKPNGKIISVDKKEVY
;
A
#
# COMPACT_ATOMS: atom_id res chain seq x y z
N MET A 1 -35.19 -0.23 -10.63
CA MET A 1 -34.24 -1.33 -10.97
C MET A 1 -32.84 -0.75 -10.95
N PRO A 2 -31.93 -1.26 -10.11
CA PRO A 2 -30.55 -0.78 -10.08
C PRO A 2 -29.88 -1.19 -11.40
N LYS A 3 -29.23 -0.23 -12.06
CA LYS A 3 -28.40 -0.50 -13.23
C LYS A 3 -27.13 -1.21 -12.75
N THR A 4 -26.95 -2.46 -13.15
CA THR A 4 -25.64 -3.13 -13.12
C THR A 4 -24.71 -2.35 -14.04
N ILE A 5 -23.93 -1.45 -13.45
CA ILE A 5 -22.71 -0.93 -14.08
C ILE A 5 -21.81 -2.15 -14.23
N GLY A 6 -21.44 -2.49 -15.47
CA GLY A 6 -20.63 -3.66 -15.77
C GLY A 6 -19.45 -3.75 -14.82
N GLU A 7 -19.20 -4.94 -14.26
CA GLU A 7 -18.14 -5.15 -13.28
C GLU A 7 -16.79 -4.71 -13.86
N VAL A 8 -16.36 -3.50 -13.51
CA VAL A 8 -15.02 -3.03 -13.85
C VAL A 8 -14.06 -3.87 -13.04
N LYS A 9 -13.50 -4.90 -13.68
CA LYS A 9 -12.50 -5.76 -13.07
C LYS A 9 -11.15 -5.06 -13.08
N ILE A 10 -10.55 -4.87 -11.91
CA ILE A 10 -9.20 -4.34 -11.78
C ILE A 10 -8.18 -5.41 -12.18
N ASP A 11 -7.30 -5.09 -13.12
CA ASP A 11 -6.18 -5.96 -13.55
C ASP A 11 -5.00 -5.86 -12.56
N PHE A 12 -5.15 -6.54 -11.43
CA PHE A 12 -4.09 -6.60 -10.42
C PHE A 12 -2.82 -7.29 -10.90
N GLU A 13 -2.88 -8.21 -11.87
CA GLU A 13 -1.67 -8.85 -12.39
C GLU A 13 -0.74 -7.83 -13.05
N ASN A 14 -1.30 -6.92 -13.84
CA ASN A 14 -0.54 -5.85 -14.47
C ASN A 14 -0.14 -4.76 -13.46
N ILE A 15 -1.06 -4.33 -12.58
CA ILE A 15 -0.78 -3.30 -11.56
C ILE A 15 0.39 -3.72 -10.66
N TYR A 16 0.46 -4.99 -10.26
CA TYR A 16 1.56 -5.48 -9.41
C TYR A 16 2.94 -5.35 -10.07
N LYS A 17 3.01 -5.32 -11.40
CA LYS A 17 4.27 -5.10 -12.14
C LYS A 17 4.77 -3.67 -11.98
N TRP A 18 3.86 -2.69 -11.90
CA TRP A 18 4.22 -1.29 -11.70
C TRP A 18 4.89 -1.11 -10.33
N PHE A 19 4.37 -1.77 -9.31
CA PHE A 19 4.88 -1.76 -7.94
C PHE A 19 5.89 -2.88 -7.64
N HIS A 20 6.61 -3.38 -8.66
CA HIS A 20 7.64 -4.41 -8.46
C HIS A 20 8.98 -3.83 -7.97
N GLY A 21 9.16 -2.51 -8.00
CA GLY A 21 10.36 -1.85 -7.48
C GLY A 21 10.58 -2.06 -5.97
N THR A 22 11.82 -1.92 -5.53
CA THR A 22 12.22 -1.96 -4.12
C THR A 22 12.72 -0.59 -3.67
N ILE A 23 12.56 -0.28 -2.38
CA ILE A 23 12.99 1.03 -1.82
C ILE A 23 14.48 1.27 -2.08
N TYR A 24 15.31 0.25 -1.86
CA TYR A 24 16.72 0.26 -2.22
C TYR A 24 16.99 -0.83 -3.28
N PRO A 25 17.82 -0.55 -4.31
CA PRO A 25 18.16 -1.54 -5.32
C PRO A 25 18.68 -2.84 -4.72
N GLY A 26 18.16 -3.98 -5.17
CA GLY A 26 18.56 -5.31 -4.72
C GLY A 26 18.16 -5.68 -3.28
N GLN A 27 17.43 -4.81 -2.57
CA GLN A 27 17.00 -5.06 -1.20
C GLN A 27 15.54 -5.47 -1.11
N ASP A 28 15.26 -6.40 -0.21
CA ASP A 28 13.91 -6.81 0.12
C ASP A 28 13.59 -6.36 1.55
N CYS A 29 12.66 -5.41 1.73
CA CYS A 29 12.34 -4.91 3.06
C CYS A 29 12.00 -6.01 4.07
N GLY A 30 11.30 -7.07 3.66
CA GLY A 30 10.96 -8.21 4.50
C GLY A 30 12.13 -9.15 4.84
N LYS A 31 13.28 -8.99 4.19
CA LYS A 31 14.49 -9.80 4.41
C LYS A 31 15.67 -8.98 4.94
N THR A 32 15.94 -7.83 4.34
CA THR A 32 17.19 -7.07 4.52
C THR A 32 17.04 -5.77 5.31
N ILE A 33 15.83 -5.20 5.43
CA ILE A 33 15.62 -3.89 6.10
C ILE A 33 14.87 -4.06 7.43
N CYS A 34 13.67 -4.62 7.36
CA CYS A 34 12.75 -4.79 8.48
C CYS A 34 12.86 -6.19 9.12
N GLY A 35 13.51 -7.12 8.41
CA GLY A 35 13.49 -8.54 8.75
C GLY A 35 12.07 -9.14 8.72
N LYS A 36 11.91 -10.31 9.33
CA LYS A 36 10.62 -11.03 9.39
C LYS A 36 9.55 -10.34 10.25
N SER A 37 9.90 -9.29 11.01
CA SER A 37 9.13 -8.93 12.21
C SER A 37 8.64 -7.47 12.28
N ALA A 38 9.15 -6.51 11.49
CA ALA A 38 8.90 -5.09 11.82
C ALA A 38 7.58 -4.50 11.27
N CYS A 39 7.09 -4.91 10.09
CA CYS A 39 5.98 -4.20 9.43
C CYS A 39 4.60 -4.87 9.51
N CYS A 40 4.51 -6.13 9.93
CA CYS A 40 3.24 -6.88 9.92
C CYS A 40 3.07 -7.83 11.12
N TYR A 41 3.89 -7.70 12.17
CA TYR A 41 3.75 -8.56 13.34
C TYR A 41 2.89 -7.89 14.41
N PRO A 42 1.99 -8.63 15.09
CA PRO A 42 1.20 -8.12 16.21
C PRO A 42 2.03 -7.78 17.48
N HIS A 43 3.35 -7.58 17.37
CA HIS A 43 4.19 -7.36 18.55
C HIS A 43 4.08 -5.92 19.03
N TYR A 44 3.66 -5.80 20.28
CA TYR A 44 3.60 -4.64 21.17
C TYR A 44 4.93 -3.85 21.34
N SER A 45 5.98 -4.10 20.55
CA SER A 45 7.31 -3.54 20.85
C SER A 45 7.53 -2.11 20.38
N TYR A 46 6.62 -1.51 19.59
CA TYR A 46 6.71 -0.09 19.21
C TYR A 46 5.30 0.53 19.08
N SER A 47 4.79 1.10 20.17
CA SER A 47 3.64 2.04 20.28
C SER A 47 2.31 1.76 19.54
N GLY A 48 2.12 0.63 18.85
CA GLY A 48 0.85 0.18 18.26
C GLY A 48 1.02 -0.90 17.18
N PRO A 49 -0.07 -1.61 16.81
CA PRO A 49 -0.01 -2.64 15.77
C PRO A 49 0.27 -2.02 14.38
N SER A 50 1.18 -2.64 13.64
CA SER A 50 1.46 -2.29 12.24
C SER A 50 0.42 -2.95 11.33
N TYR A 51 -0.23 -2.16 10.46
CA TYR A 51 -1.30 -2.63 9.59
C TYR A 51 -1.11 -2.16 8.16
N ILE A 52 -1.74 -2.89 7.25
CA ILE A 52 -1.81 -2.61 5.82
C ILE A 52 -3.26 -2.49 5.36
N TYR A 53 -3.43 -1.82 4.23
CA TYR A 53 -4.69 -1.70 3.51
C TYR A 53 -4.65 -2.46 2.19
N TYR A 54 -5.84 -2.85 1.72
CA TYR A 54 -6.04 -3.43 0.39
C TYR A 54 -6.88 -2.49 -0.45
N LEU A 55 -6.55 -2.39 -1.73
CA LEU A 55 -7.43 -1.74 -2.70
C LEU A 55 -8.70 -2.58 -2.92
N PRO A 56 -9.79 -1.99 -3.45
CA PRO A 56 -11.01 -2.73 -3.77
C PRO A 56 -10.73 -3.96 -4.65
N GLY A 57 -11.05 -5.16 -4.17
CA GLY A 57 -10.84 -6.42 -4.90
C GLY A 57 -9.43 -7.01 -4.79
N GLU A 58 -8.47 -6.32 -4.17
CA GLU A 58 -7.07 -6.76 -4.11
C GLU A 58 -6.89 -7.98 -3.20
N LEU A 59 -7.60 -8.01 -2.07
CA LEU A 59 -7.54 -9.12 -1.12
C LEU A 59 -8.08 -10.41 -1.75
N GLU A 60 -9.18 -10.31 -2.48
CA GLU A 60 -9.80 -11.42 -3.23
C GLU A 60 -8.84 -11.94 -4.31
N PHE A 61 -8.22 -11.02 -5.07
CA PHE A 61 -7.21 -11.35 -6.06
C PHE A 61 -6.04 -12.13 -5.43
N LEU A 62 -5.48 -11.65 -4.31
CA LEU A 62 -4.38 -12.32 -3.63
C LEU A 62 -4.77 -13.70 -3.08
N ARG A 63 -5.95 -13.83 -2.49
CA ARG A 63 -6.47 -15.13 -2.01
C ARG A 63 -6.59 -16.15 -3.14
N ALA A 64 -7.14 -15.73 -4.28
CA ALA A 64 -7.26 -16.57 -5.47
C ALA A 64 -5.89 -16.96 -6.02
N ARG A 65 -5.00 -15.98 -6.22
CA ARG A 65 -3.65 -16.20 -6.76
C ARG A 65 -2.80 -17.13 -5.91
N LEU A 66 -3.01 -17.12 -4.60
CA LEU A 66 -2.18 -17.84 -3.63
C LEU A 66 -2.85 -19.11 -3.11
N ASN A 67 -3.93 -19.57 -3.76
CA ASN A 67 -4.67 -20.77 -3.39
C ASN A 67 -5.03 -20.81 -1.90
N ASN A 68 -5.53 -19.68 -1.36
CA ASN A 68 -5.88 -19.50 0.06
C ASN A 68 -4.73 -19.68 1.06
N LYS A 69 -3.48 -19.77 0.60
CA LYS A 69 -2.29 -19.74 1.47
C LYS A 69 -1.96 -18.32 1.95
N PHE A 70 -2.75 -17.33 1.54
CA PHE A 70 -2.57 -15.94 1.87
C PHE A 70 -2.91 -15.68 3.34
N PRO A 71 -1.92 -15.43 4.21
CA PRO A 71 -2.19 -15.26 5.62
C PRO A 71 -2.48 -13.79 5.90
N ALA A 72 -3.67 -13.31 5.52
CA ALA A 72 -4.13 -11.99 5.91
C ALA A 72 -5.39 -12.09 6.75
N ARG A 73 -5.40 -11.37 7.87
CA ARG A 73 -6.55 -11.28 8.76
C ARG A 73 -6.78 -9.84 9.13
N GLU A 74 -8.04 -9.45 9.05
CA GLU A 74 -8.48 -8.15 9.51
C GLU A 74 -8.32 -8.05 11.02
N ILE A 75 -7.78 -6.93 11.49
CA ILE A 75 -7.49 -6.69 12.90
C ILE A 75 -8.80 -6.59 13.68
N GLU A 76 -9.72 -5.77 13.16
CA GLU A 76 -11.07 -5.57 13.67
C GLU A 76 -12.06 -5.68 12.50
N PRO A 77 -13.17 -6.41 12.63
CA PRO A 77 -14.14 -6.56 11.55
C PRO A 77 -14.65 -5.21 11.02
N GLY A 78 -14.54 -5.01 9.70
CA GLY A 78 -15.01 -3.79 9.03
C GLY A 78 -14.08 -2.58 9.17
N SER A 79 -12.90 -2.74 9.79
CA SER A 79 -11.93 -1.65 9.91
C SER A 79 -11.08 -1.44 8.65
N GLY A 80 -11.05 -2.42 7.74
CA GLY A 80 -10.19 -2.43 6.56
C GLY A 80 -8.70 -2.57 6.87
N ARG A 81 -8.31 -2.68 8.14
CA ARG A 81 -6.91 -2.81 8.58
C ARG A 81 -6.56 -4.28 8.71
N PHE A 82 -5.49 -4.71 8.06
CA PHE A 82 -5.06 -6.11 8.06
C PHE A 82 -3.66 -6.30 8.60
N HIS A 83 -3.44 -7.46 9.22
CA HIS A 83 -2.12 -8.01 9.45
C HIS A 83 -1.82 -9.08 8.40
N CYS A 84 -0.63 -9.03 7.82
CA CYS A 84 -0.04 -10.22 7.19
C CYS A 84 0.42 -11.17 8.29
N PHE A 85 -0.38 -12.17 8.61
CA PHE A 85 -0.04 -13.23 9.54
C PHE A 85 1.06 -14.14 8.99
N GLY A 86 1.75 -14.83 9.88
CA GLY A 86 2.32 -16.14 9.55
C GLY A 86 3.81 -16.30 9.80
N ASN A 87 4.14 -17.49 10.28
CA ASN A 87 5.48 -18.03 10.46
C ASN A 87 6.29 -18.10 9.14
N ALA A 88 5.65 -17.79 8.00
CA ALA A 88 6.24 -17.77 6.67
C ALA A 88 7.09 -16.50 6.38
N GLY A 89 7.03 -15.49 7.25
CA GLY A 89 7.77 -14.24 7.10
C GLY A 89 7.16 -13.28 6.06
N CYS A 90 7.75 -12.10 5.91
CA CYS A 90 7.29 -11.07 4.97
C CYS A 90 7.63 -11.47 3.52
N ILE A 91 6.78 -12.31 2.92
CA ILE A 91 6.91 -12.80 1.54
C ILE A 91 6.49 -11.71 0.56
N ARG A 92 7.34 -11.42 -0.43
CA ARG A 92 7.14 -10.29 -1.35
C ARG A 92 5.94 -10.45 -2.26
N GLU A 93 5.66 -11.67 -2.68
CA GLU A 93 4.53 -12.03 -3.54
C GLU A 93 3.19 -11.77 -2.84
N TYR A 94 3.19 -11.71 -1.51
CA TYR A 94 2.00 -11.55 -0.67
C TYR A 94 1.79 -10.08 -0.26
N ARG A 95 2.66 -9.16 -0.71
CA ARG A 95 2.55 -7.75 -0.33
C ARG A 95 1.45 -7.08 -1.15
N PRO A 96 0.46 -6.41 -0.51
CA PRO A 96 -0.46 -5.54 -1.22
C PRO A 96 0.26 -4.30 -1.77
N ILE A 97 -0.45 -3.53 -2.59
CA ILE A 97 0.02 -2.25 -3.13
C ILE A 97 0.45 -1.30 -2.01
N ASP A 98 -0.30 -1.19 -0.91
CA ASP A 98 0.09 -0.38 0.26
C ASP A 98 1.50 -0.73 0.79
N CYS A 99 1.79 -2.03 0.95
CA CYS A 99 3.09 -2.48 1.42
C CYS A 99 4.20 -2.27 0.37
N ARG A 100 3.86 -2.28 -0.92
CA ARG A 100 4.80 -2.04 -2.02
C ARG A 100 5.06 -0.54 -2.25
N SER A 101 4.09 0.31 -1.95
CA SER A 101 4.22 1.76 -2.00
C SER A 101 4.80 2.34 -0.74
N TYR A 102 4.93 1.54 0.32
CA TYR A 102 5.45 1.98 1.60
C TYR A 102 6.77 2.76 1.43
N PRO A 103 6.86 3.96 2.01
CA PRO A 103 5.96 4.50 3.03
C PRO A 103 4.87 5.45 2.55
N PHE A 104 4.61 5.48 1.27
CA PHE A 104 3.76 6.50 0.68
C PHE A 104 2.32 6.02 0.54
N TRP A 105 1.40 6.78 1.15
CA TRP A 105 -0.05 6.63 1.00
C TRP A 105 -0.63 7.84 0.27
N PRO A 106 -1.48 7.66 -0.76
CA PRO A 106 -1.99 8.77 -1.55
C PRO A 106 -3.05 9.59 -0.80
N ILE A 107 -2.98 10.90 -0.98
CA ILE A 107 -4.10 11.81 -0.71
C ILE A 107 -4.70 12.18 -2.07
N VAL A 108 -5.97 11.86 -2.25
CA VAL A 108 -6.70 12.08 -3.51
C VAL A 108 -7.81 13.11 -3.28
N LYS A 109 -7.98 14.00 -4.26
CA LYS A 109 -9.10 14.94 -4.32
C LYS A 109 -9.47 15.20 -5.77
N ASP A 110 -10.77 15.20 -6.07
CA ASP A 110 -11.31 15.37 -7.42
C ASP A 110 -10.67 14.38 -8.42
N GLY A 111 -10.46 13.14 -7.98
CA GLY A 111 -9.79 12.07 -8.76
C GLY A 111 -8.30 12.28 -9.05
N ARG A 112 -7.65 13.26 -8.42
CA ARG A 112 -6.24 13.60 -8.65
C ARG A 112 -5.40 13.37 -7.41
N LEU A 113 -4.15 12.94 -7.63
CA LEU A 113 -3.17 12.83 -6.56
C LEU A 113 -2.76 14.23 -6.09
N LEU A 114 -3.10 14.57 -4.84
CA LEU A 114 -2.78 15.87 -4.24
C LEU A 114 -1.45 15.84 -3.47
N ALA A 115 -1.18 14.74 -2.80
CA ALA A 115 0.00 14.57 -1.96
C ALA A 115 0.25 13.08 -1.68
N LEU A 116 1.42 12.78 -1.12
CA LEU A 116 1.71 11.50 -0.50
C LEU A 116 1.94 11.71 1.00
N LEU A 117 1.33 10.87 1.83
CA LEU A 117 1.65 10.78 3.25
C LEU A 117 2.84 9.86 3.44
N ASP A 118 3.84 10.33 4.17
CA ASP A 118 4.90 9.51 4.73
C ASP A 118 4.46 8.94 6.07
N VAL A 119 4.13 7.65 6.07
CA VAL A 119 3.65 6.94 7.27
C VAL A 119 4.75 6.13 7.95
N ARG A 120 6.04 6.49 7.75
CA ARG A 120 7.17 5.68 8.23
C ARG A 120 7.25 5.52 9.73
N GLU A 121 6.96 6.59 10.45
CA GLU A 121 7.15 6.63 11.88
C GLU A 121 5.88 6.15 12.59
N PRO A 122 5.96 5.23 13.57
CA PRO A 122 7.13 4.48 14.05
C PRO A 122 7.31 3.09 13.37
N ARG A 123 6.61 2.81 12.28
CA ARG A 123 6.45 1.48 11.66
C ARG A 123 7.73 0.89 11.04
N CYS A 124 8.73 1.71 10.70
CA CYS A 124 9.90 1.23 9.97
C CYS A 124 11.15 2.06 10.24
N PRO A 125 12.34 1.43 10.39
CA PRO A 125 13.60 2.14 10.63
C PRO A 125 14.16 2.89 9.40
N ILE A 126 13.44 2.93 8.27
CA ILE A 126 13.90 3.60 7.05
C ILE A 126 14.00 5.11 7.28
N LYS A 127 15.21 5.63 7.42
CA LYS A 127 15.46 7.06 7.63
C LYS A 127 15.31 7.89 6.35
N LYS A 128 15.76 7.37 5.21
CA LYS A 128 15.74 8.09 3.92
C LYS A 128 15.25 7.19 2.79
N VAL A 129 14.25 7.65 2.05
CA VAL A 129 13.78 7.00 0.82
C VAL A 129 14.52 7.63 -0.37
N PRO A 130 15.06 6.86 -1.32
CA PRO A 130 15.67 7.41 -2.53
C PRO A 130 14.65 8.17 -3.37
N ASP A 131 15.05 9.30 -3.96
CA ASP A 131 14.16 10.10 -4.83
C ASP A 131 13.61 9.27 -5.98
N SER A 132 14.42 8.40 -6.59
CA SER A 132 13.97 7.51 -7.67
C SER A 132 12.81 6.59 -7.26
N PHE A 133 12.83 6.08 -6.03
CA PHE A 133 11.72 5.27 -5.51
C PHE A 133 10.47 6.13 -5.28
N PHE A 134 10.63 7.33 -4.71
CA PHE A 134 9.51 8.27 -4.55
C PHE A 134 8.87 8.62 -5.89
N GLU A 135 9.65 8.99 -6.90
CA GLU A 135 9.12 9.34 -8.22
C GLU A 135 8.39 8.13 -8.85
N THR A 136 8.96 6.92 -8.73
CA THR A 136 8.32 5.69 -9.21
C THR A 136 6.97 5.45 -8.53
N ILE A 137 6.91 5.57 -7.19
CA ILE A 137 5.66 5.37 -6.45
C ILE A 137 4.62 6.45 -6.79
N LYS A 138 5.05 7.70 -6.94
CA LYS A 138 4.19 8.80 -7.38
C LYS A 138 3.57 8.52 -8.75
N GLU A 139 4.38 8.18 -9.74
CA GLU A 139 3.92 7.84 -11.09
C GLU A 139 2.96 6.65 -11.10
N ASN A 140 3.28 5.60 -10.33
CA ASN A 140 2.42 4.43 -10.23
C ASN A 140 1.07 4.73 -9.58
N TRP A 141 1.02 5.59 -8.55
CA TRP A 141 -0.24 6.05 -7.97
C TRP A 141 -1.03 6.88 -8.96
N ILE A 142 -0.42 7.83 -9.67
CA ILE A 142 -1.08 8.62 -10.73
C ILE A 142 -1.74 7.69 -11.75
N ARG A 143 -1.00 6.66 -12.21
CA ARG A 143 -1.52 5.66 -13.14
C ARG A 143 -2.67 4.83 -12.55
N LEU A 144 -2.59 4.48 -11.27
CA LEU A 144 -3.65 3.75 -10.58
C LEU A 144 -4.96 4.57 -10.49
N LEU A 145 -4.87 5.90 -10.39
CA LEU A 145 -6.03 6.80 -10.37
C LEU A 145 -6.76 6.88 -11.72
N GLU A 146 -6.18 6.40 -12.81
CA GLU A 146 -6.90 6.23 -14.08
C GLU A 146 -8.02 5.18 -13.98
N ILE A 147 -8.02 4.35 -12.93
CA ILE A 147 -9.06 3.37 -12.63
C ILE A 147 -10.12 4.05 -11.74
N PRO A 148 -11.33 4.34 -12.25
CA PRO A 148 -12.32 5.15 -11.51
C PRO A 148 -12.71 4.54 -10.15
N MET A 149 -12.78 3.22 -10.06
CA MET A 149 -13.09 2.53 -8.80
C MET A 149 -12.02 2.76 -7.74
N VAL A 150 -10.75 2.79 -8.13
CA VAL A 150 -9.65 3.09 -7.20
C VAL A 150 -9.69 4.56 -6.79
N ALA A 151 -9.82 5.47 -7.76
CA ALA A 151 -9.84 6.91 -7.48
C ALA A 151 -10.98 7.29 -6.53
N ASN A 152 -12.19 6.80 -6.80
CA ASN A 152 -13.36 7.03 -5.94
C ASN A 152 -13.14 6.43 -4.54
N TRP A 153 -12.66 5.19 -4.45
CA TRP A 153 -12.40 4.57 -3.16
C TRP A 153 -11.36 5.36 -2.36
N LEU A 154 -10.26 5.80 -2.99
CA LEU A 154 -9.22 6.59 -2.33
C LEU A 154 -9.71 7.94 -1.81
N GLU A 155 -10.65 8.57 -2.50
CA GLU A 155 -11.18 9.88 -2.14
C GLU A 155 -12.21 9.80 -1.00
N TYR A 156 -13.12 8.83 -1.08
CA TYR A 156 -14.31 8.79 -0.21
C TYR A 156 -14.27 7.74 0.89
N ASP A 157 -13.67 6.58 0.63
CA ASP A 157 -13.79 5.41 1.50
C ASP A 157 -12.46 5.02 2.15
N ALA A 158 -11.35 5.42 1.55
CA ALA A 158 -10.05 4.96 1.97
C ALA A 158 -9.68 5.53 3.34
N PRO A 159 -8.98 4.72 4.15
CA PRO A 159 -8.44 5.18 5.41
C PRO A 159 -7.48 6.36 5.22
N LYS A 160 -7.47 7.22 6.24
CA LYS A 160 -6.58 8.39 6.31
C LYS A 160 -5.55 8.15 7.41
N PRO A 161 -4.46 7.42 7.13
CA PRO A 161 -3.43 7.17 8.14
C PRO A 161 -2.77 8.49 8.56
N ASN A 162 -2.25 8.52 9.79
CA ASN A 162 -1.41 9.64 10.22
C ASN A 162 -0.04 9.54 9.54
N GLY A 163 0.45 10.66 9.02
CA GLY A 163 1.75 10.73 8.36
C GLY A 163 2.13 12.17 8.05
N LYS A 164 3.39 12.37 7.65
CA LYS A 164 3.85 13.68 7.19
C LYS A 164 3.43 13.88 5.73
N ILE A 165 2.76 14.98 5.43
CA ILE A 165 2.40 15.34 4.06
C ILE A 165 3.66 15.66 3.25
N ILE A 166 3.77 15.05 2.08
CA ILE A 166 4.78 15.32 1.05
C ILE A 166 4.04 15.84 -0.19
N SER A 167 4.39 17.05 -0.62
CA SER A 167 3.88 17.62 -1.87
C SER A 167 4.32 16.77 -3.08
N VAL A 168 3.38 16.50 -3.99
CA VAL A 168 3.68 15.85 -5.28
C VAL A 168 4.15 16.85 -6.34
N ASP A 169 3.82 18.12 -6.15
CA ASP A 169 4.35 19.23 -6.93
C ASP A 169 5.68 19.66 -6.31
N LYS A 170 6.78 19.14 -6.87
CA LYS A 170 8.10 19.79 -6.77
C LYS A 170 8.14 20.97 -7.74
N LYS A 171 7.25 21.96 -7.59
CA LYS A 171 7.61 23.31 -8.03
C LYS A 171 8.34 23.94 -6.86
N GLU A 172 9.65 24.05 -7.01
CA GLU A 172 10.50 24.84 -6.12
C GLU A 172 9.83 26.19 -5.88
N VAL A 173 9.55 26.48 -4.61
CA VAL A 173 9.33 27.85 -4.18
C VAL A 173 10.71 28.38 -3.85
N TYR A 174 11.34 29.01 -4.83
CA TYR A 174 12.35 30.06 -4.66
C TYR A 174 12.15 31.11 -5.75
#